data_AF-A0A1H5DYG2-F1
#
_entry.id   AF-A0A1H5DYG2-F1
#
_cell.length_a   1.000
_cell.length_b   1.000
_cell.length_c   1.000
_cell.angle_alpha   90.00
_cell.angle_beta   90.00
_cell.angle_gamma   90.00
#
_symmetry.space_group_name_H-M   'P 1'
#
loop_
_entity.id
_entity.type
_entity.pdbx_description
1 polymer ?
#
loop_
_entity_poly.entity_id
_entity_poly.type
_entity_poly.pdbx_seq_one_letter_code
_entity_poly.pdbx_strand_id
1 'polypeptide(L)' 'MKRCAQITLQPDELKSFEFLSPEQITERTIPRLARRILAAAAARNEAAPVYLEHGQKPGGKAA' A
#
# COMPACT_ATOMS: atom_id res chain seq x y z
N MET A 1 -25.10 -6.88 10.99
CA MET A 1 -23.68 -7.18 10.70
C MET A 1 -23.57 -7.57 9.22
N LYS A 2 -23.03 -6.70 8.35
CA LYS A 2 -22.87 -7.01 6.91
C LYS A 2 -21.70 -7.99 6.77
N ARG A 3 -21.93 -9.16 6.15
CA ARG A 3 -20.84 -10.03 5.69
C ARG A 3 -20.18 -9.34 4.49
N CYS A 4 -18.86 -9.16 4.53
CA CYS A 4 -18.11 -8.76 3.34
C CYS A 4 -18.30 -9.82 2.26
N ALA A 5 -18.46 -9.40 1.01
CA ALA A 5 -18.51 -10.33 -0.12
C ALA A 5 -17.21 -11.18 -0.12
N GLN A 6 -17.34 -12.47 -0.40
CA GLN A 6 -16.19 -13.34 -0.55
C GLN A 6 -15.42 -12.91 -1.81
N ILE A 7 -14.13 -12.60 -1.65
CA ILE A 7 -13.24 -12.37 -2.78
C ILE A 7 -12.83 -13.74 -3.31
N THR A 8 -13.34 -14.12 -4.48
CA THR A 8 -12.91 -15.33 -5.20
C THR A 8 -11.92 -14.91 -6.28
N LEU A 9 -10.66 -15.24 -6.08
CA LEU A 9 -9.60 -15.01 -7.06
C LEU A 9 -9.66 -16.06 -8.15
N GLN A 10 -9.43 -15.67 -9.41
CA GLN A 10 -9.27 -16.67 -10.47
C GLN A 10 -7.98 -17.45 -10.24
N PRO A 11 -7.94 -18.79 -10.48
CA PRO A 11 -6.77 -19.61 -10.19
C PRO A 11 -5.47 -19.16 -10.85
N ASP A 12 -5.56 -18.41 -11.95
CA ASP A 12 -4.46 -17.91 -12.78
C ASP A 12 -4.14 -16.42 -12.54
N GLU A 13 -4.95 -15.71 -11.76
CA GLU A 13 -4.79 -14.28 -11.47
C GLU A 13 -3.61 -14.00 -10.52
N LEU A 14 -3.38 -14.87 -9.52
CA LEU A 14 -2.26 -14.78 -8.59
C LEU A 14 -1.35 -16.01 -8.70
N LYS A 15 -0.14 -15.79 -9.22
CA LYS A 15 0.86 -16.86 -9.35
C LYS A 15 1.61 -17.15 -8.05
N SER A 16 1.75 -16.16 -7.18
CA SER A 16 2.42 -16.27 -5.88
C SER A 16 2.06 -15.11 -4.97
N PHE A 17 2.36 -15.26 -3.68
CA PHE A 17 2.35 -14.18 -2.70
C PHE A 17 3.57 -14.32 -1.79
N GLU A 18 4.06 -13.19 -1.27
CA GLU A 18 5.20 -13.13 -0.37
C GLU A 18 4.98 -12.02 0.66
N PHE A 19 5.47 -12.22 1.89
CA PHE A 19 5.53 -11.17 2.89
C PHE A 19 6.86 -10.45 2.78
N LEU A 20 6.82 -9.14 2.62
CA LEU A 20 8.00 -8.29 2.43
C LEU A 20 8.12 -7.28 3.57
N SER A 21 9.35 -6.94 3.92
CA SER A 21 9.63 -5.82 4.81
C SER A 21 9.48 -4.48 4.05
N PRO A 22 9.22 -3.36 4.75
CA PRO A 22 9.09 -2.04 4.11
C PRO A 22 10.29 -1.65 3.24
N GLU A 23 11.49 -2.06 3.63
CA GLU A 23 12.75 -1.73 2.94
C GLU A 23 12.81 -2.35 1.54
N GLN A 24 12.10 -3.45 1.30
CA GLN A 24 12.09 -4.16 0.01
C GLN A 24 11.08 -3.56 -0.99
N ILE A 25 10.19 -2.67 -0.55
CA ILE A 25 9.05 -2.22 -1.35
C ILE A 25 9.47 -1.42 -2.58
N THR A 26 10.53 -0.61 -2.47
CA THR A 26 11.03 0.22 -3.59
C THR A 26 11.64 -0.61 -4.72
N GLU A 27 12.15 -1.81 -4.41
CA GLU A 27 12.74 -2.73 -5.39
C GLU A 27 11.68 -3.62 -6.05
N ARG A 28 10.57 -3.89 -5.35
CA ARG A 28 9.53 -4.83 -5.77
C ARG A 28 8.33 -4.16 -6.43
N THR A 29 8.26 -2.83 -6.42
CA THR A 29 7.11 -2.07 -6.95
C THR A 29 7.52 -0.82 -7.71
N ILE A 30 6.65 -0.34 -8.59
CA ILE A 30 6.86 0.94 -9.30
C ILE A 30 6.90 2.13 -8.31
N PRO A 31 7.63 3.22 -8.61
CA PRO A 31 7.86 4.31 -7.65
C PRO A 31 6.59 4.91 -7.03
N ARG A 32 5.55 5.09 -7.86
CA ARG A 32 4.26 5.63 -7.38
C ARG A 32 3.58 4.71 -6.38
N LEU A 33 3.69 3.39 -6.56
CA LEU A 33 3.09 2.41 -5.65
C LEU A 33 3.91 2.31 -4.36
N ALA A 34 5.24 2.28 -4.47
CA ALA A 34 6.14 2.26 -3.31
C ALA A 34 5.83 3.39 -2.32
N ARG A 35 5.72 4.64 -2.83
CA ARG A 35 5.37 5.81 -2.01
C ARG A 35 4.08 5.61 -1.21
N ARG A 36 3.03 5.08 -1.87
CA ARG A 36 1.72 4.87 -1.25
C ARG A 36 1.75 3.78 -0.18
N ILE A 37 2.44 2.67 -0.44
CA ILE A 37 2.56 1.56 0.51
C ILE A 37 3.31 2.03 1.76
N LEU A 38 4.45 2.70 1.57
CA LEU A 38 5.29 3.18 2.67
C LEU A 38 4.55 4.22 3.53
N ALA A 39 3.84 5.17 2.91
CA ALA A 39 3.05 6.15 3.63
C ALA A 39 1.91 5.50 4.43
N ALA A 40 1.25 4.48 3.87
CA ALA A 40 0.22 3.74 4.58
C ALA A 40 0.78 2.90 5.75
N ALA A 41 1.96 2.28 5.57
CA ALA A 41 2.64 1.55 6.64
C ALA A 41 3.02 2.47 7.80
N ALA A 42 3.51 3.69 7.51
CA ALA A 42 3.79 4.71 8.52
C ALA A 42 2.50 5.16 9.25
N ALA A 43 1.45 5.50 8.50
CA ALA A 43 0.16 5.91 9.08
C ALA A 43 -0.47 4.83 9.97
N ARG A 44 -0.32 3.55 9.60
CA ARG A 44 -0.78 2.42 10.42
C ARG A 44 -0.09 2.38 11.78
N ASN A 45 1.20 2.70 11.84
CA ASN A 45 1.93 2.76 13.12
C ASN A 45 1.50 3.96 13.98
N GLU A 46 0.97 5.02 13.36
CA GLU A 46 0.44 6.21 14.05
C GLU A 46 -1.04 6.06 14.45
N ALA A 47 -1.69 4.93 14.11
CA ALA A 47 -3.12 4.64 14.36
C ALA A 47 -4.09 5.76 13.88
N ALA A 48 -3.68 6.53 12.88
CA ALA A 48 -4.44 7.67 12.36
C ALA A 48 -4.66 7.53 10.84
N PRO A 49 -5.89 7.78 10.34
CA PRO A 49 -6.10 7.92 8.90
C PRO A 49 -5.38 9.18 8.39
N VAL A 50 -4.52 9.02 7.39
CA VAL A 50 -3.75 10.13 6.80
C VAL A 50 -4.18 10.34 5.35
N TYR A 51 -4.53 11.58 5.01
CA TYR A 51 -4.76 11.98 3.63
C TYR A 51 -3.42 12.16 2.90
N LEU A 52 -3.33 11.64 1.67
CA LEU A 52 -2.14 11.73 0.83
C LEU A 52 -2.48 12.30 -0.55
N GLU A 53 -1.77 13.34 -0.96
CA GLU A 53 -1.77 13.89 -2.32
C GLU A 53 -0.69 13.18 -3.14
N HIS A 54 -1.08 12.43 -4.16
CA HIS A 54 -0.16 11.67 -5.01
C HIS A 54 0.79 10.69 -4.27
N GLY A 55 0.38 10.24 -3.08
CA GLY A 55 1.18 9.37 -2.21
C GLY A 55 2.15 10.10 -1.30
N GLN A 56 2.01 11.42 -1.15
CA GLN A 56 2.75 12.26 -0.21
C GLN A 56 1.79 12.97 0.76
N LYS A 57 2.25 13.35 1.95
CA LYS A 57 1.47 14.24 2.83
C LYS A 57 1.27 15.60 2.12
N PRO A 58 0.11 16.26 2.27
CA PRO A 58 -0.10 17.61 1.71
C PRO A 58 1.04 18.55 2.12
N GLY A 59 1.54 19.34 1.18
CA GLY A 59 2.69 20.24 1.42
C GLY A 59 4.07 19.57 1.39
N GLY A 60 4.14 18.25 1.20
CA GLY A 60 5.37 17.58 0.81
C GLY A 60 5.75 18.01 -0.60
N LYS A 61 6.94 18.61 -0.78
CA LYS A 61 7.41 19.04 -2.10
C LYS A 61 7.30 17.88 -3.10
N ALA A 62 6.59 18.11 -4.21
CA ALA A 62 6.73 17.28 -5.39
C ALA A 62 8.19 17.44 -5.86
N ALA A 63 8.96 16.36 -5.75
CA ALA A 63 10.28 16.25 -6.35
C ALA A 63 10.13 15.88 -7.83
#